data_AF-A0AAN9LF82-F1
#
_entry.id   AF-A0AAN9LF82-F1
#
_cell.length_a   1.000
_cell.length_b   1.000
_cell.length_c   1.000
_cell.angle_alpha   90.00
_cell.angle_beta   90.00
_cell.angle_gamma   90.00
#
_symmetry.space_group_name_H-M   'P 1'
#
loop_
_entity.id
_entity.type
_entity.pdbx_description
1 polymer ?
#
loop_
_entity_poly.entity_id
_entity_poly.type
_entity_poly.pdbx_seq_one_letter_code
_entity_poly.pdbx_strand_id
1 'polypeptide(L)'
;MHKLGRGHRDKLQQFITITGASEKTALQALKASDWHLEGAFDFFYSQPQLKTFTDSRHLEELYNRYKDPYVDMILVDGITLLCNDIQVDPQDIVMLVLSWHMKAGTMCEFSKKEFIEGLQSLGIDSLEKFQEKIPYMRSELKDEQKFREIYNFAFGWAKEKGQKSLALDTAIGMWQLLFAEKQWPLVDHWCQFLQARHNKAISRDTWSQLLEFAKTVGSNLSDYDAEGAWPYLIDEFVEYLNENGVIQNGLIIDSILKR
;
A
#
# COMPACT_ATOMS: atom_id res chain seq x y z
N MET A 1 15.34 19.56 17.20
CA MET A 1 15.60 19.96 15.79
C MET A 1 16.03 21.41 15.75
N HIS A 2 17.25 21.73 15.27
CA HIS A 2 17.64 23.13 15.07
C HIS A 2 16.92 23.69 13.84
N LYS A 3 16.28 24.87 13.97
CA LYS A 3 15.63 25.55 12.85
C LYS A 3 16.71 26.03 11.85
N LEU A 4 16.62 25.60 10.60
CA LEU A 4 17.48 26.13 9.54
C LEU A 4 17.23 27.64 9.32
N GLY A 5 18.30 28.41 9.15
CA GLY A 5 18.24 29.82 8.76
C GLY A 5 17.68 30.00 7.35
N ARG A 6 17.15 31.19 7.03
CA ARG A 6 16.42 31.46 5.77
C ARG A 6 17.24 31.07 4.53
N GLY A 7 18.45 31.60 4.38
CA GLY A 7 19.31 31.30 3.22
C GLY A 7 19.73 29.83 3.07
N HIS A 8 19.66 29.02 4.13
CA HIS A 8 19.86 27.57 4.02
C HIS A 8 18.60 26.87 3.50
N ARG A 9 17.41 27.36 3.82
CA ARG A 9 16.15 26.84 3.24
C ARG A 9 16.03 27.20 1.77
N ASP A 10 16.44 28.40 1.39
CA ASP A 10 16.38 28.85 -0.01
C ASP A 10 17.30 27.97 -0.89
N LYS A 11 18.53 27.72 -0.42
CA LYS A 11 19.47 26.75 -1.05
C LYS A 11 18.93 25.32 -1.06
N LEU A 12 18.31 24.86 0.03
CA LEU A 12 17.69 23.54 0.11
C LEU A 12 16.58 23.37 -0.92
N GLN A 13 15.66 24.34 -1.01
CA GLN A 13 14.58 24.32 -1.98
C GLN A 13 15.12 24.37 -3.42
N GLN A 14 16.08 25.26 -3.70
CA GLN A 14 16.72 25.35 -5.01
C GLN A 14 17.42 24.05 -5.41
N PHE A 15 18.14 23.41 -4.48
CA PHE A 15 18.80 22.13 -4.72
C PHE A 15 17.79 21.03 -5.04
N ILE A 16 16.72 20.90 -4.24
CA ILE A 16 15.64 19.93 -4.45
C ILE A 16 14.98 20.16 -5.82
N THR A 17 14.64 21.40 -6.16
CA THR A 17 14.03 21.76 -7.46
C THR A 17 14.92 21.41 -8.66
N ILE A 18 16.24 21.58 -8.55
CA ILE A 18 17.19 21.30 -9.64
C ILE A 18 17.49 19.80 -9.79
N THR A 19 17.52 19.05 -8.67
CA THR A 19 18.02 17.66 -8.65
C THR A 19 16.94 16.59 -8.53
N GLY A 20 15.72 16.96 -8.16
CA GLY A 20 14.70 16.01 -7.72
C GLY A 20 15.07 15.25 -6.43
N ALA A 21 16.14 15.64 -5.73
CA ALA A 21 16.59 14.94 -4.53
C ALA A 21 15.59 15.08 -3.37
N SER A 22 15.41 14.02 -2.58
CA SER A 22 14.65 14.11 -1.32
C SER A 22 15.27 15.16 -0.39
N GLU A 23 14.47 15.79 0.49
CA GLU A 23 14.96 16.78 1.46
C GLU A 23 16.12 16.22 2.30
N LYS A 24 16.06 14.94 2.69
CA LYS A 24 17.13 14.24 3.42
C LYS A 24 18.43 14.19 2.61
N THR A 25 18.36 13.85 1.32
CA THR A 25 19.53 13.74 0.44
C THR A 25 20.10 15.12 0.10
N ALA A 26 19.23 16.11 -0.15
CA ALA A 26 19.62 17.50 -0.38
C ALA A 26 20.29 18.10 0.87
N LEU A 27 19.74 17.87 2.07
CA LEU A 27 20.37 18.24 3.34
C LEU A 27 21.72 17.55 3.56
N GLN A 28 21.89 16.30 3.12
CA GLN A 28 23.16 15.59 3.22
C GLN A 28 24.21 16.20 2.28
N ALA A 29 23.86 16.45 1.01
CA ALA A 29 24.76 17.06 0.03
C ALA A 29 25.15 18.49 0.42
N LEU A 30 24.17 19.33 0.80
CA LEU A 30 24.42 20.70 1.24
C LEU A 30 25.27 20.77 2.51
N LYS A 31 25.13 19.81 3.44
CA LYS A 31 26.02 19.76 4.63
C LYS A 31 27.42 19.26 4.30
N ALA A 32 27.57 18.34 3.35
CA ALA A 32 28.88 17.81 2.96
C ALA A 32 29.74 18.81 2.19
N SER A 33 29.11 19.83 1.60
CA SER A 33 29.76 20.86 0.79
C SER A 33 29.62 22.26 1.38
N ASP A 34 29.53 22.36 2.72
CA ASP A 34 29.47 23.62 3.49
C ASP A 34 28.45 24.65 2.97
N TRP A 35 27.29 24.15 2.51
CA TRP A 35 26.21 24.92 1.90
C TRP A 35 26.56 25.64 0.59
N HIS A 36 27.62 25.24 -0.11
CA HIS A 36 27.89 25.65 -1.49
C HIS A 36 27.10 24.79 -2.47
N LEU A 37 26.29 25.42 -3.35
CA LEU A 37 25.41 24.70 -4.28
C LEU A 37 26.21 23.89 -5.32
N GLU A 38 27.23 24.48 -5.95
CA GLU A 38 28.08 23.82 -6.93
C GLU A 38 28.78 22.59 -6.33
N GLY A 39 29.50 22.77 -5.23
CA GLY A 39 30.12 21.66 -4.52
C GLY A 39 29.11 20.63 -3.98
N ALA A 40 27.87 21.02 -3.68
CA ALA A 40 26.81 20.08 -3.32
C ALA A 40 26.30 19.30 -4.52
N PHE A 41 26.23 19.90 -5.72
CA PHE A 41 25.92 19.19 -6.95
C PHE A 41 27.05 18.22 -7.29
N ASP A 42 28.32 18.64 -7.23
CA ASP A 42 29.48 17.77 -7.48
C ASP A 42 29.53 16.60 -6.50
N PHE A 43 29.36 16.83 -5.20
CA PHE A 43 29.25 15.78 -4.18
C PHE A 43 28.06 14.84 -4.43
N PHE A 44 26.97 15.37 -4.99
CA PHE A 44 25.75 14.62 -5.25
C PHE A 44 25.84 13.78 -6.55
N TYR A 45 26.46 14.28 -7.60
CA TYR A 45 26.68 13.56 -8.86
C TYR A 45 27.91 12.62 -8.82
N SER A 46 28.91 12.88 -7.98
CA SER A 46 30.11 12.04 -7.86
C SER A 46 29.94 10.76 -7.02
N GLN A 47 28.83 10.62 -6.28
CA GLN A 47 28.56 9.42 -5.48
C GLN A 47 27.95 8.29 -6.32
N PRO A 48 28.59 7.10 -6.42
CA PRO A 48 28.05 5.94 -7.15
C PRO A 48 26.84 5.27 -6.47
N GLN A 49 26.32 5.85 -5.39
CA GLN A 49 25.25 5.29 -4.59
C GLN A 49 23.90 5.55 -5.26
N LEU A 50 23.35 4.54 -5.93
CA LEU A 50 21.95 4.33 -6.32
C LEU A 50 21.00 5.52 -6.03
N LYS A 51 21.14 6.60 -6.80
CA LYS A 51 20.24 7.76 -6.71
C LYS A 51 19.15 7.59 -7.73
N THR A 52 17.94 7.41 -7.20
CA THR A 52 16.66 7.47 -7.91
C THR A 52 16.42 8.90 -8.40
N PHE A 53 17.16 9.32 -9.42
CA PHE A 53 16.85 10.52 -10.18
C PHE A 53 15.62 10.26 -11.04
N THR A 54 14.69 11.20 -10.99
CA THR A 54 13.53 11.31 -11.87
C THR A 54 13.57 12.65 -12.57
N ASP A 55 13.47 12.69 -13.90
CA ASP A 55 13.27 13.95 -14.62
C ASP A 55 11.84 14.45 -14.36
N SER A 56 11.72 15.67 -13.82
CA SER A 56 10.44 16.28 -13.50
C SER A 56 9.56 16.52 -14.73
N ARG A 57 10.16 16.62 -15.93
CA ARG A 57 9.41 16.75 -17.20
C ARG A 57 8.81 15.42 -17.62
N HIS A 58 9.55 14.30 -17.53
CA HIS A 58 9.00 12.99 -17.84
C HIS A 58 7.90 12.59 -16.83
N LEU A 59 8.06 12.94 -15.55
CA LEU A 59 7.01 12.80 -14.54
C LEU A 59 5.73 13.58 -14.89
N GLU A 60 5.88 14.83 -15.35
CA GLU A 60 4.78 15.68 -15.81
C GLU A 60 4.13 15.13 -17.09
N GLU A 61 4.91 14.60 -18.04
CA GLU A 61 4.42 13.93 -19.25
C GLU A 61 3.63 12.65 -18.93
N LEU A 62 4.14 11.80 -18.02
CA LEU A 62 3.43 10.62 -17.51
C LEU A 62 2.12 11.02 -16.83
N TYR A 63 2.13 12.03 -15.97
CA TYR A 63 0.91 12.51 -15.32
C TYR A 63 -0.13 12.99 -16.35
N ASN A 64 0.28 13.79 -17.34
CA ASN A 64 -0.62 14.30 -18.39
C ASN A 64 -1.10 13.20 -19.36
N ARG A 65 -0.41 12.05 -19.47
CA ARG A 65 -0.87 10.88 -20.25
C ARG A 65 -2.09 10.20 -19.61
N TYR A 66 -2.15 10.14 -18.27
CA TYR A 66 -3.19 9.40 -17.54
C TYR A 66 -4.24 10.31 -16.88
N LYS A 67 -3.99 11.62 -16.81
CA LYS A 67 -4.91 12.59 -16.23
C LYS A 67 -6.24 12.63 -16.98
N ASP A 68 -7.32 12.82 -16.23
CA ASP A 68 -8.67 13.05 -16.75
C ASP A 68 -8.76 14.36 -17.58
N PRO A 69 -9.48 14.39 -18.72
CA PRO A 69 -9.59 15.59 -19.55
C PRO A 69 -10.28 16.80 -18.88
N TYR A 70 -11.07 16.58 -17.83
CA TYR A 70 -11.94 17.56 -17.20
C TYR A 70 -11.52 17.94 -15.77
N VAL A 71 -10.79 17.08 -15.05
CA VAL A 71 -10.29 17.34 -13.69
C VAL A 71 -8.77 17.15 -13.54
N ASP A 72 -8.14 17.85 -12.59
CA ASP A 72 -6.69 17.70 -12.31
C ASP A 72 -6.37 16.48 -11.44
N MET A 73 -6.84 15.31 -11.89
CA MET A 73 -6.66 14.01 -11.24
C MET A 73 -6.53 12.90 -12.29
N ILE A 74 -5.87 11.81 -11.93
CA ILE A 74 -5.98 10.53 -12.64
C ILE A 74 -7.15 9.79 -12.00
N LEU A 75 -8.16 9.41 -12.79
CA LEU A 75 -9.34 8.65 -12.35
C LEU A 75 -9.30 7.21 -12.90
N VAL A 76 -10.37 6.44 -12.70
CA VAL A 76 -10.51 5.02 -13.11
C VAL A 76 -9.97 4.73 -14.52
N ASP A 77 -10.36 5.51 -15.52
CA ASP A 77 -9.93 5.30 -16.91
C ASP A 77 -8.42 5.50 -17.09
N GLY A 78 -7.86 6.51 -16.43
CA GLY A 78 -6.43 6.80 -16.40
C GLY A 78 -5.61 5.74 -15.66
N ILE A 79 -6.13 5.23 -14.54
CA ILE A 79 -5.53 4.10 -13.80
C ILE A 79 -5.57 2.84 -14.67
N THR A 80 -6.68 2.57 -15.35
CA THR A 80 -6.83 1.42 -16.25
C THR A 80 -5.84 1.51 -17.42
N LEU A 81 -5.66 2.69 -18.01
CA LEU A 81 -4.65 2.93 -19.05
C LEU A 81 -3.21 2.71 -18.52
N LEU A 82 -2.90 3.22 -17.33
CA LEU A 82 -1.61 2.97 -16.67
C LEU A 82 -1.36 1.48 -16.45
N CYS A 83 -2.33 0.75 -15.90
CA CYS A 83 -2.26 -0.70 -15.68
C CYS A 83 -1.97 -1.46 -16.99
N ASN A 84 -2.66 -1.10 -18.08
CA ASN A 84 -2.41 -1.68 -19.41
C ASN A 84 -0.98 -1.38 -19.92
N ASP A 85 -0.53 -0.13 -19.81
CA ASP A 85 0.80 0.31 -20.27
C ASP A 85 1.94 -0.36 -19.49
N ILE A 86 1.77 -0.61 -18.18
CA ILE A 86 2.77 -1.33 -17.35
C ILE A 86 2.57 -2.85 -17.33
N GLN A 87 1.53 -3.38 -17.99
CA GLN A 87 1.19 -4.81 -18.06
C GLN A 87 0.86 -5.45 -16.70
N VAL A 88 0.04 -4.75 -15.90
CA VAL A 88 -0.45 -5.20 -14.57
C VAL A 88 -1.97 -5.23 -14.58
N ASP A 89 -2.58 -6.23 -13.96
CA ASP A 89 -4.04 -6.25 -13.77
C ASP A 89 -4.45 -5.13 -12.79
N PRO A 90 -5.51 -4.34 -13.06
CA PRO A 90 -5.98 -3.30 -12.14
C PRO A 90 -6.31 -3.78 -10.72
N GLN A 91 -6.60 -5.07 -10.53
CA GLN A 91 -6.87 -5.71 -9.24
C GLN A 91 -5.61 -6.33 -8.59
N ASP A 92 -4.45 -6.29 -9.24
CA ASP A 92 -3.20 -6.85 -8.69
C ASP A 92 -2.75 -6.10 -7.43
N ILE A 93 -2.25 -6.85 -6.44
CA ILE A 93 -1.73 -6.32 -5.17
C ILE A 93 -0.67 -5.22 -5.36
N VAL A 94 0.06 -5.24 -6.48
CA VAL A 94 1.03 -4.18 -6.84
C VAL A 94 0.38 -2.81 -6.91
N MET A 95 -0.88 -2.69 -7.34
CA MET A 95 -1.59 -1.40 -7.37
C MET A 95 -1.88 -0.86 -5.97
N LEU A 96 -2.10 -1.73 -4.98
CA LEU A 96 -2.18 -1.34 -3.57
C LEU A 96 -0.83 -0.89 -3.01
N VAL A 97 0.26 -1.61 -3.31
CA VAL A 97 1.62 -1.24 -2.86
C VAL A 97 2.09 0.07 -3.48
N LEU A 98 1.84 0.26 -4.77
CA LEU A 98 2.06 1.53 -5.49
C LEU A 98 1.30 2.68 -4.82
N SER A 99 0.00 2.48 -4.57
CA SER A 99 -0.86 3.48 -3.90
C SER A 99 -0.38 3.82 -2.50
N TRP A 100 0.18 2.86 -1.77
CA TRP A 100 0.80 3.07 -0.45
C TRP A 100 2.06 3.94 -0.53
N HIS A 101 2.96 3.72 -1.49
CA HIS A 101 4.13 4.58 -1.73
C HIS A 101 3.73 6.01 -2.13
N MET A 102 2.71 6.14 -2.99
CA MET A 102 2.10 7.43 -3.37
C MET A 102 1.34 8.10 -2.22
N LYS A 103 1.09 7.38 -1.13
CA LYS A 103 0.27 7.80 0.03
C LYS A 103 -1.14 8.23 -0.39
N ALA A 104 -1.69 7.56 -1.38
CA ALA A 104 -2.96 7.91 -2.01
C ALA A 104 -4.10 7.93 -0.99
N GLY A 105 -4.88 9.00 -0.98
CA GLY A 105 -5.96 9.21 -0.01
C GLY A 105 -7.21 8.36 -0.26
N THR A 106 -7.43 7.87 -1.48
CA THR A 106 -8.65 7.12 -1.88
C THR A 106 -8.36 6.20 -3.07
N MET A 107 -9.01 5.04 -3.11
CA MET A 107 -8.98 4.09 -4.22
C MET A 107 -9.57 4.68 -5.50
N CYS A 108 -9.11 4.21 -6.66
CA CYS A 108 -9.61 4.60 -7.99
C CYS A 108 -9.38 6.07 -8.38
N GLU A 109 -8.56 6.81 -7.62
CA GLU A 109 -8.14 8.17 -7.95
C GLU A 109 -6.70 8.45 -7.48
N PHE A 110 -5.97 9.28 -8.22
CA PHE A 110 -4.73 9.90 -7.76
C PHE A 110 -4.75 11.40 -8.07
N SER A 111 -4.48 12.24 -7.07
CA SER A 111 -4.14 13.64 -7.33
C SER A 111 -2.78 13.76 -7.99
N LYS A 112 -2.55 14.89 -8.68
CA LYS A 112 -1.23 15.23 -9.23
C LYS A 112 -0.08 15.08 -8.22
N LYS A 113 -0.33 15.52 -6.98
CA LYS A 113 0.67 15.50 -5.92
C LYS A 113 1.08 14.08 -5.54
N GLU A 114 0.10 13.21 -5.27
CA GLU A 114 0.34 11.81 -4.90
C GLU A 114 1.08 11.06 -6.03
N PHE A 115 0.72 11.33 -7.29
CA PHE A 115 1.38 10.73 -8.44
C PHE A 115 2.83 11.16 -8.58
N ILE A 116 3.09 12.47 -8.65
CA ILE A 116 4.43 13.02 -8.86
C ILE A 116 5.35 12.70 -7.68
N GLU A 117 4.93 12.97 -6.44
CA GLU A 117 5.76 12.72 -5.24
C GLU A 117 5.99 11.21 -5.01
N GLY A 118 4.98 10.38 -5.29
CA GLY A 118 5.07 8.92 -5.17
C GLY A 118 6.07 8.31 -6.14
N LEU A 119 5.94 8.60 -7.43
CA LEU A 119 6.86 8.08 -8.46
C LEU A 119 8.29 8.62 -8.28
N GLN A 120 8.43 9.90 -7.90
CA GLN A 120 9.72 10.49 -7.53
C GLN A 120 10.38 9.74 -6.35
N SER A 121 9.59 9.35 -5.33
CA SER A 121 10.12 8.59 -4.19
C SER A 121 10.57 7.16 -4.55
N LEU A 122 9.92 6.55 -5.55
CA LEU A 122 10.27 5.23 -6.08
C LEU A 122 11.42 5.26 -7.10
N GLY A 123 11.70 6.43 -7.69
CA GLY A 123 12.67 6.59 -8.77
C GLY A 123 12.12 6.29 -10.16
N ILE A 124 10.81 6.39 -10.33
CA ILE A 124 10.11 6.09 -11.58
C ILE A 124 9.86 7.40 -12.32
N ASP A 125 10.33 7.51 -13.56
CA ASP A 125 10.01 8.59 -14.50
C ASP A 125 9.77 8.08 -15.93
N SER A 126 9.68 6.75 -16.11
CA SER A 126 9.37 6.10 -17.38
C SER A 126 8.61 4.79 -17.13
N LEU A 127 8.01 4.21 -18.16
CA LEU A 127 7.25 2.94 -18.05
C LEU A 127 8.18 1.76 -17.76
N GLU A 128 9.39 1.78 -18.32
CA GLU A 128 10.43 0.76 -18.10
C GLU A 128 10.84 0.74 -16.62
N LYS A 129 11.14 1.91 -16.02
CA LYS A 129 11.42 2.01 -14.58
C LYS A 129 10.22 1.61 -13.72
N PHE A 130 9.00 1.84 -14.21
CA PHE A 130 7.78 1.38 -13.55
C PHE A 130 7.75 -0.15 -13.47
N GLN A 131 8.00 -0.83 -14.60
CA GLN A 131 8.04 -2.29 -14.69
C GLN A 131 9.20 -2.89 -13.88
N GLU A 132 10.39 -2.29 -13.92
CA GLU A 132 11.55 -2.69 -13.10
C GLU A 132 11.26 -2.63 -11.59
N LYS A 133 10.31 -1.79 -11.15
CA LYS A 133 9.92 -1.64 -9.74
C LYS A 133 8.83 -2.61 -9.29
N ILE A 134 8.13 -3.29 -10.21
CA ILE A 134 7.10 -4.28 -9.86
C ILE A 134 7.64 -5.42 -8.97
N PRO A 135 8.77 -6.08 -9.29
CA PRO A 135 9.33 -7.13 -8.42
C PRO A 135 9.75 -6.60 -7.04
N TYR A 136 10.23 -5.36 -6.97
CA TYR A 136 10.56 -4.69 -5.71
C TYR A 136 9.30 -4.49 -4.85
N MET A 137 8.23 -3.91 -5.40
CA MET A 137 6.96 -3.71 -4.69
C MET A 137 6.37 -5.02 -4.16
N ARG A 138 6.41 -6.11 -4.94
CA ARG A 138 6.02 -7.45 -4.43
C ARG A 138 6.93 -7.94 -3.30
N SER A 139 8.24 -7.70 -3.39
CA SER A 139 9.19 -8.13 -2.34
C SER A 139 8.94 -7.44 -0.99
N GLU A 140 8.37 -6.23 -0.98
CA GLU A 140 8.08 -5.49 0.25
C GLU A 140 6.97 -6.13 1.10
N LEU A 141 6.03 -6.86 0.48
CA LEU A 141 4.96 -7.59 1.19
C LEU A 141 5.48 -8.77 2.02
N LYS A 142 6.72 -9.21 1.77
CA LYS A 142 7.41 -10.25 2.54
C LYS A 142 7.94 -9.74 3.87
N ASP A 143 8.19 -8.44 3.99
CA ASP A 143 8.54 -7.80 5.26
C ASP A 143 7.29 -7.63 6.13
N GLU A 144 7.31 -8.15 7.36
CA GLU A 144 6.14 -8.16 8.23
C GLU A 144 5.69 -6.77 8.68
N GLN A 145 6.64 -5.84 8.86
CA GLN A 145 6.34 -4.48 9.24
C GLN A 145 5.69 -3.74 8.08
N LYS A 146 6.28 -3.80 6.87
CA LYS A 146 5.70 -3.19 5.67
C LYS A 146 4.36 -3.79 5.33
N PHE A 147 4.20 -5.12 5.41
CA PHE A 147 2.89 -5.76 5.21
C PHE A 147 1.85 -5.23 6.18
N ARG A 148 2.18 -5.08 7.48
CA ARG A 148 1.26 -4.49 8.47
C ARG A 148 0.95 -3.03 8.15
N GLU A 149 1.90 -2.25 7.65
CA GLU A 149 1.69 -0.85 7.24
C GLU A 149 0.77 -0.76 6.00
N ILE A 150 0.99 -1.57 4.98
CA ILE A 150 0.18 -1.67 3.76
C ILE A 150 -1.24 -2.18 4.07
N TYR A 151 -1.37 -3.21 4.90
CA TYR A 151 -2.65 -3.75 5.35
C TYR A 151 -3.50 -2.70 6.08
N ASN A 152 -2.89 -1.90 6.97
CA ASN A 152 -3.59 -0.83 7.70
C ASN A 152 -3.92 0.38 6.82
N PHE A 153 -3.09 0.64 5.79
CA PHE A 153 -3.35 1.64 4.76
C PHE A 153 -4.55 1.24 3.89
N ALA A 154 -4.65 -0.02 3.48
CA ALA A 154 -5.70 -0.54 2.60
C ALA A 154 -7.12 -0.19 3.10
N PHE A 155 -7.40 -0.33 4.40
CA PHE A 155 -8.68 0.08 4.98
C PHE A 155 -8.98 1.57 4.81
N GLY A 156 -7.97 2.44 4.97
CA GLY A 156 -8.14 3.88 4.80
C GLY A 156 -8.39 4.27 3.35
N TRP A 157 -7.63 3.66 2.45
CA TRP A 157 -7.62 3.90 1.00
C TRP A 157 -8.88 3.36 0.29
N ALA A 158 -9.27 2.12 0.59
CA ALA A 158 -10.41 1.45 -0.03
C ALA A 158 -11.78 1.94 0.47
N LYS A 159 -11.83 2.61 1.62
CA LYS A 159 -13.08 3.09 2.20
C LYS A 159 -13.47 4.47 1.65
N GLU A 160 -14.67 4.55 1.08
CA GLU A 160 -15.37 5.80 0.71
C GLU A 160 -15.15 6.99 1.67
N LYS A 161 -15.00 8.18 1.08
CA LYS A 161 -14.81 9.45 1.80
C LYS A 161 -15.97 9.68 2.78
N GLY A 162 -15.64 9.95 4.05
CA GLY A 162 -16.60 10.18 5.13
C GLY A 162 -17.07 8.95 5.95
N GLN A 163 -17.20 7.76 5.36
CA GLN A 163 -18.06 6.67 5.91
C GLN A 163 -17.64 5.96 7.23
N LYS A 164 -16.44 6.23 7.78
CA LYS A 164 -15.78 5.50 8.91
C LYS A 164 -15.50 3.99 8.72
N SER A 165 -16.48 3.18 8.31
CA SER A 165 -16.40 1.72 8.09
C SER A 165 -16.27 1.36 6.61
N LEU A 166 -15.61 0.24 6.29
CA LEU A 166 -15.39 -0.26 4.93
C LEU A 166 -16.59 -1.10 4.45
N ALA A 167 -17.03 -0.91 3.20
CA ALA A 167 -18.10 -1.72 2.60
C ALA A 167 -17.71 -3.21 2.54
N LEU A 168 -18.68 -4.12 2.72
CA LEU A 168 -18.38 -5.54 2.90
C LEU A 168 -17.68 -6.15 1.69
N ASP A 169 -18.22 -5.96 0.49
CA ASP A 169 -17.65 -6.55 -0.74
C ASP A 169 -16.22 -6.05 -1.00
N THR A 170 -15.97 -4.76 -0.72
CA THR A 170 -14.62 -4.16 -0.80
C THR A 170 -13.67 -4.75 0.25
N ALA A 171 -14.15 -5.01 1.47
CA ALA A 171 -13.36 -5.65 2.51
C ALA A 171 -13.00 -7.11 2.15
N ILE A 172 -13.96 -7.87 1.62
CA ILE A 172 -13.76 -9.24 1.12
C ILE A 172 -12.70 -9.28 0.03
N GLY A 173 -12.86 -8.48 -1.03
CA GLY A 173 -11.89 -8.42 -2.13
C GLY A 173 -10.49 -8.01 -1.65
N MET A 174 -10.38 -7.05 -0.73
CA MET A 174 -9.10 -6.65 -0.13
C MET A 174 -8.47 -7.75 0.73
N TRP A 175 -9.25 -8.49 1.50
CA TRP A 175 -8.73 -9.62 2.28
C TRP A 175 -8.27 -10.78 1.41
N GLN A 176 -9.03 -11.14 0.37
CA GLN A 176 -8.60 -12.14 -0.61
C GLN A 176 -7.26 -11.74 -1.25
N LEU A 177 -7.13 -10.48 -1.67
CA LEU A 177 -5.92 -9.94 -2.26
C LEU A 177 -4.72 -9.93 -1.30
N LEU A 178 -4.91 -9.47 -0.06
CA LEU A 178 -3.85 -9.37 0.96
C LEU A 178 -3.43 -10.72 1.54
N PHE A 179 -4.38 -11.64 1.77
CA PHE A 179 -4.10 -12.95 2.35
C PHE A 179 -3.67 -14.01 1.31
N ALA A 180 -3.87 -13.78 0.01
CA ALA A 180 -3.20 -14.58 -1.02
C ALA A 180 -1.66 -14.51 -0.90
N GLU A 181 -1.11 -13.32 -0.62
CA GLU A 181 0.33 -13.11 -0.40
C GLU A 181 0.83 -13.66 0.95
N LYS A 182 -0.03 -13.70 1.98
CA LYS A 182 0.28 -14.32 3.29
C LYS A 182 -0.03 -15.82 3.37
N GLN A 183 -0.76 -16.36 2.39
CA GLN A 183 -1.24 -17.75 2.37
C GLN A 183 -2.02 -18.15 3.64
N TRP A 184 -2.86 -17.25 4.17
CA TRP A 184 -3.65 -17.55 5.37
C TRP A 184 -4.80 -18.51 5.04
N PRO A 185 -4.81 -19.76 5.56
CA PRO A 185 -5.67 -20.83 5.05
C PRO A 185 -7.16 -20.66 5.39
N LEU A 186 -7.51 -19.70 6.25
CA LEU A 186 -8.89 -19.44 6.67
C LEU A 186 -9.53 -18.26 5.92
N VAL A 187 -8.85 -17.62 4.95
CA VAL A 187 -9.37 -16.45 4.23
C VAL A 187 -10.70 -16.71 3.53
N ASP A 188 -10.84 -17.83 2.81
CA ASP A 188 -12.08 -18.13 2.09
C ASP A 188 -13.23 -18.45 3.04
N HIS A 189 -12.94 -19.18 4.12
CA HIS A 189 -13.90 -19.45 5.19
C HIS A 189 -14.38 -18.17 5.88
N TRP A 190 -13.47 -17.22 6.14
CA TRP A 190 -13.79 -15.89 6.67
C TRP A 190 -14.69 -15.11 5.72
N CYS A 191 -14.38 -15.08 4.41
CA CYS A 191 -15.19 -14.39 3.42
C CYS A 191 -16.60 -15.00 3.30
N GLN A 192 -16.71 -16.32 3.28
CA GLN A 192 -17.99 -17.05 3.27
C GLN A 192 -18.82 -16.76 4.53
N PHE A 193 -18.19 -16.82 5.72
CA PHE A 193 -18.83 -16.48 6.99
C PHE A 193 -19.45 -15.07 6.97
N LEU A 194 -18.68 -14.07 6.52
CA LEU A 194 -19.16 -12.69 6.49
C LEU A 194 -20.35 -12.49 5.54
N GLN A 195 -20.34 -13.16 4.38
CA GLN A 195 -21.47 -13.14 3.45
C GLN A 195 -22.70 -13.87 4.01
N ALA A 196 -22.50 -14.97 4.74
CA ALA A 196 -23.58 -15.80 5.27
C ALA A 196 -24.23 -15.24 6.54
N ARG A 197 -23.46 -14.62 7.45
CA ARG A 197 -23.93 -14.23 8.80
C ARG A 197 -23.85 -12.73 9.11
N HIS A 198 -22.79 -12.04 8.69
CA HIS A 198 -22.57 -10.64 9.07
C HIS A 198 -23.35 -9.65 8.18
N ASN A 199 -23.15 -9.76 6.86
CA ASN A 199 -23.75 -8.93 5.80
C ASN A 199 -23.77 -7.41 6.10
N LYS A 200 -22.68 -6.88 6.69
CA LYS A 200 -22.54 -5.49 7.12
C LYS A 200 -21.12 -4.96 6.87
N ALA A 201 -20.99 -3.64 6.86
CA ALA A 201 -19.71 -2.96 6.78
C ALA A 201 -18.73 -3.36 7.90
N ILE A 202 -17.44 -3.35 7.59
CA ILE A 202 -16.34 -3.74 8.48
C ILE A 202 -15.76 -2.52 9.20
N SER A 203 -15.56 -2.65 10.51
CA SER A 203 -14.94 -1.59 11.32
C SER A 203 -13.41 -1.61 11.20
N ARG A 204 -12.75 -0.47 11.48
CA ARG A 204 -11.28 -0.39 11.51
C ARG A 204 -10.65 -1.31 12.56
N ASP A 205 -11.36 -1.52 13.68
CA ASP A 205 -10.90 -2.38 14.75
C ASP A 205 -10.92 -3.85 14.30
N THR A 206 -12.08 -4.33 13.84
CA THR A 206 -12.26 -5.65 13.21
C THR A 206 -11.23 -5.92 12.12
N TRP A 207 -10.98 -4.94 11.25
CA TRP A 207 -9.94 -5.04 10.21
C TRP A 207 -8.55 -5.27 10.80
N SER A 208 -8.13 -4.43 11.75
CA SER A 208 -6.82 -4.53 12.41
C SER A 208 -6.65 -5.86 13.17
N GLN A 209 -7.68 -6.26 13.92
CA GLN A 209 -7.66 -7.45 14.77
C GLN A 209 -7.59 -8.75 13.96
N LEU A 210 -8.22 -8.81 12.78
CA LEU A 210 -8.12 -10.00 11.92
C LEU A 210 -6.68 -10.28 11.48
N LEU A 211 -5.85 -9.25 11.25
CA LEU A 211 -4.43 -9.45 10.92
C LEU A 211 -3.66 -10.05 12.10
N GLU A 212 -3.97 -9.64 13.34
CA GLU A 212 -3.30 -10.19 14.52
C GLU A 212 -3.80 -11.61 14.80
N PHE A 213 -5.11 -11.88 14.70
CA PHE A 213 -5.68 -13.23 14.75
C PHE A 213 -5.03 -14.17 13.74
N ALA A 214 -4.89 -13.74 12.47
CA ALA A 214 -4.27 -14.52 11.40
C ALA A 214 -2.76 -14.81 11.61
N LYS A 215 -2.10 -14.12 12.56
CA LYS A 215 -0.70 -14.37 12.95
C LYS A 215 -0.56 -15.18 14.23
N THR A 216 -1.42 -14.94 15.22
CA THR A 216 -1.27 -15.50 16.57
C THR A 216 -2.06 -16.78 16.79
N VAL A 217 -3.19 -16.94 16.09
CA VAL A 217 -4.06 -18.11 16.22
C VAL A 217 -3.74 -19.11 15.11
N GLY A 218 -3.34 -20.33 15.50
CA GLY A 218 -3.10 -21.43 14.57
C GLY A 218 -4.34 -21.75 13.73
N SER A 219 -4.14 -22.23 12.50
CA SER A 219 -5.24 -22.60 11.58
C SER A 219 -6.18 -23.71 12.08
N ASN A 220 -5.75 -24.41 13.14
CA ASN A 220 -6.47 -25.42 13.91
C ASN A 220 -7.24 -24.85 15.12
N LEU A 221 -7.13 -23.54 15.38
CA LEU A 221 -7.66 -22.78 16.51
C LEU A 221 -7.23 -23.26 17.91
N SER A 222 -6.12 -24.01 18.04
CA SER A 222 -5.65 -24.47 19.37
C SER A 222 -5.26 -23.34 20.32
N ASP A 223 -4.88 -22.21 19.76
CA ASP A 223 -4.33 -21.04 20.48
C ASP A 223 -5.37 -19.90 20.57
N TYR A 224 -6.63 -20.18 20.22
CA TYR A 224 -7.73 -19.22 20.34
C TYR A 224 -8.24 -19.14 21.78
N ASP A 225 -8.29 -17.92 22.31
CA ASP A 225 -8.86 -17.60 23.62
C ASP A 225 -10.17 -16.82 23.44
N ALA A 226 -11.29 -17.44 23.83
CA ALA A 226 -12.63 -16.85 23.80
C ALA A 226 -12.90 -15.85 24.94
N GLU A 227 -12.04 -15.79 25.96
CA GLU A 227 -12.05 -14.72 26.96
C GLU A 227 -11.09 -13.58 26.57
N GLY A 228 -10.42 -13.71 25.42
CA GLY A 228 -9.55 -12.69 24.83
C GLY A 228 -10.32 -11.44 24.39
N ALA A 229 -9.59 -10.32 24.26
CA ALA A 229 -10.17 -9.03 23.84
C ALA A 229 -10.38 -8.93 22.31
N TRP A 230 -10.86 -10.00 21.68
CA TRP A 230 -11.18 -10.02 20.25
C TRP A 230 -12.49 -9.26 19.97
N PRO A 231 -12.69 -8.75 18.74
CA PRO A 231 -14.01 -8.28 18.32
C PRO A 231 -14.96 -9.46 18.18
N TYR A 232 -16.20 -9.30 18.67
CA TYR A 232 -17.27 -10.30 18.60
C TYR A 232 -17.41 -11.03 17.25
N LEU A 233 -17.14 -10.35 16.14
CA LEU A 233 -17.20 -10.93 14.79
C LEU A 233 -16.13 -12.02 14.53
N ILE A 234 -15.00 -11.98 15.23
CA ILE A 234 -13.98 -13.04 15.20
C ILE A 234 -14.45 -14.24 16.04
N ASP A 235 -15.14 -13.99 17.16
CA ASP A 235 -15.70 -15.05 18.00
C ASP A 235 -16.82 -15.80 17.25
N GLU A 236 -17.75 -15.07 16.62
CA GLU A 236 -18.78 -15.62 15.74
C GLU A 236 -18.19 -16.42 14.56
N PHE A 237 -16.99 -16.06 14.08
CA PHE A 237 -16.30 -16.80 13.03
C PHE A 237 -15.71 -18.13 13.54
N VAL A 238 -15.14 -18.14 14.75
CA VAL A 238 -14.68 -19.38 15.39
C VAL A 238 -15.87 -20.31 15.66
N GLU A 239 -16.99 -19.79 16.15
CA GLU A 239 -18.24 -20.55 16.28
C GLU A 239 -18.69 -21.13 14.93
N TYR A 240 -18.70 -20.32 13.86
CA TYR A 240 -19.05 -20.76 12.50
C TYR A 240 -18.15 -21.90 11.99
N LEU A 241 -16.82 -21.83 12.21
CA LEU A 241 -15.89 -22.88 11.80
C LEU A 241 -16.16 -24.21 12.51
N ASN A 242 -16.48 -24.15 13.81
CA ASN A 242 -16.82 -25.32 14.63
C ASN A 242 -18.17 -25.93 14.22
N GLU A 243 -19.21 -25.12 14.06
CA GLU A 243 -20.56 -25.57 13.68
C GLU A 243 -20.61 -26.26 12.30
N ASN A 244 -19.82 -25.77 11.34
CA ASN A 244 -19.75 -26.36 10.00
C ASN A 244 -18.75 -27.53 9.91
N GLY A 245 -18.08 -27.89 11.01
CA GLY A 245 -17.10 -28.99 11.03
C GLY A 245 -15.88 -28.76 10.14
N VAL A 246 -15.58 -27.50 9.80
CA VAL A 246 -14.39 -27.11 9.02
C VAL A 246 -13.12 -27.51 9.78
N ILE A 247 -13.19 -27.50 11.11
CA ILE A 247 -12.12 -27.97 11.99
C ILE A 247 -12.64 -29.17 12.78
N GLN A 248 -12.02 -30.33 12.59
CA GLN A 248 -12.21 -31.50 13.46
C GLN A 248 -10.84 -32.00 13.93
N ASN A 249 -10.71 -32.27 15.22
CA ASN A 249 -9.46 -32.73 15.85
C ASN A 249 -8.23 -31.85 15.54
N GLY A 250 -8.43 -30.55 15.31
CA GLY A 250 -7.36 -29.61 14.97
C GLY A 250 -6.81 -29.73 13.54
N LEU A 251 -7.57 -30.30 12.61
CA LEU A 251 -7.25 -30.33 11.18
C LEU A 251 -8.36 -29.65 10.37
N ILE A 252 -7.98 -28.85 9.37
CA ILE A 252 -8.93 -28.30 8.39
C ILE A 252 -9.41 -29.46 7.51
N ILE A 253 -10.73 -29.70 7.51
CA ILE A 253 -11.39 -30.65 6.61
C ILE A 253 -12.00 -29.89 5.45
N ASP A 254 -11.33 -29.99 4.31
CA ASP A 254 -11.71 -29.39 3.03
C ASP A 254 -12.93 -30.12 2.42
N SER A 255 -14.09 -29.95 3.07
CA SER A 255 -15.34 -30.67 2.78
C SER A 255 -16.29 -29.92 1.85
N ILE A 256 -15.97 -28.67 1.50
CA ILE A 256 -16.87 -27.75 0.76
C ILE A 256 -16.54 -27.67 -0.74
N LEU A 257 -15.38 -28.16 -1.20
CA LEU A 257 -14.99 -28.16 -2.63
C LEU A 257 -15.72 -29.18 -3.54
N LYS A 258 -16.87 -29.73 -3.10
CA LYS A 258 -17.74 -30.60 -3.93
C LYS A 258 -19.24 -30.39 -3.68
N ARG A 259 -19.82 -29.38 -4.33
CA ARG A 259 -21.17 -29.44 -4.90
C ARG A 259 -21.37 -28.38 -5.98
#